data_AF-A0A382A322-F1
#
_entry.id   AF-A0A382A322-F1
#
_cell.length_a   1.000
_cell.length_b   1.000
_cell.length_c   1.000
_cell.angle_alpha   90.00
_cell.angle_beta   90.00
_cell.angle_gamma   90.00
#
_symmetry.space_group_name_H-M   'P 1'
#
loop_
_entity.id
_entity.type
_entity.pdbx_description
1 polymer ?
#
loop_
_entity_poly.entity_id
_entity_poly.type
_entity_poly.pdbx_seq_one_letter_code
_entity_poly.pdbx_strand_id
1 'polypeptide(L)' 'MADLLDTELDAILEGTSRSFYLSLKELPSGVRSQVGLLYLLARTSDTIADSER' A
#
# COMPACT_ATOMS: atom_id res chain seq x y z
N MET A 1 -15.51 7.44 -7.40
CA MET A 1 -14.65 7.83 -6.25
C MET A 1 -13.64 6.73 -5.93
N ALA A 2 -14.06 5.46 -5.79
CA ALA A 2 -13.16 4.32 -5.55
C ALA A 2 -12.08 4.15 -6.63
N ASP A 3 -12.44 4.21 -7.92
CA ASP A 3 -11.48 4.03 -9.03
C ASP A 3 -10.36 5.08 -9.07
N LEU A 4 -10.60 6.30 -8.56
CA LEU A 4 -9.57 7.35 -8.52
C LEU A 4 -8.53 7.06 -7.45
N LEU A 5 -8.96 6.54 -6.30
CA LEU A 5 -8.07 6.16 -5.20
C LEU A 5 -7.19 4.97 -5.58
N ASP A 6 -7.70 4.04 -6.38
CA ASP A 6 -6.97 2.82 -6.73
C ASP A 6 -5.73 3.09 -7.61
N THR A 7 -5.82 4.02 -8.57
CA THR A 7 -4.68 4.31 -9.47
C THR A 7 -3.52 4.98 -8.74
N GLU A 8 -3.82 5.95 -7.88
CA GLU A 8 -2.81 6.65 -7.08
C GLU A 8 -2.21 5.71 -6.02
N LEU A 9 -3.06 4.89 -5.39
CA LEU A 9 -2.63 3.89 -4.41
C LEU A 9 -1.69 2.85 -5.04
N ASP A 10 -2.00 2.37 -6.24
CA ASP A 10 -1.14 1.42 -6.96
C ASP A 10 0.25 2.00 -7.24
N ALA A 11 0.32 3.27 -7.68
CA ALA A 11 1.59 3.96 -7.91
C ALA A 11 2.43 4.11 -6.64
N ILE A 12 1.79 4.48 -5.51
CA ILE A 12 2.47 4.62 -4.22
C ILE A 12 2.94 3.26 -3.69
N LEU A 13 2.10 2.23 -3.78
CA LEU A 13 2.45 0.87 -3.34
C LEU A 13 3.60 0.29 -4.15
N GLU A 14 3.59 0.44 -5.47
CA GLU A 14 4.67 -0.03 -6.35
C GLU A 14 6.00 0.66 -6.01
N GLY A 15 5.97 1.98 -5.76
CA GLY A 15 7.13 2.77 -5.34
C GLY A 15 7.65 2.43 -3.94
N THR A 16 6.75 2.05 -3.01
CA THR A 16 7.11 1.73 -1.62
C THR A 16 7.63 0.29 -1.49
N SER A 17 6.99 -0.68 -2.14
CA SER A 17 7.38 -2.09 -2.12
C SER A 17 6.82 -2.87 -3.30
N ARG A 18 7.66 -3.09 -4.32
CA ARG A 18 7.32 -3.87 -5.52
C ARG A 18 6.83 -5.28 -5.20
N SER A 19 7.48 -5.98 -4.26
CA SER A 19 7.10 -7.37 -3.93
C SER A 19 5.73 -7.45 -3.26
N PHE A 20 5.40 -6.51 -2.38
CA PHE A 20 4.09 -6.46 -1.74
C PHE A 20 3.00 -6.04 -2.72
N TYR A 21 3.25 -5.02 -3.54
CA TYR A 21 2.34 -4.58 -4.60
C TYR A 21 1.96 -5.72 -5.56
N LEU A 22 2.94 -6.52 -6.01
CA LEU A 22 2.65 -7.70 -6.84
C LEU A 22 1.79 -8.73 -6.11
N SER A 23 2.02 -8.95 -4.81
CA SER A 23 1.24 -9.88 -3.99
C SER A 23 -0.22 -9.42 -3.80
N LEU A 24 -0.47 -8.11 -3.73
CA LEU A 24 -1.82 -7.55 -3.64
C LEU A 24 -2.68 -7.83 -4.89
N LYS A 25 -2.07 -8.05 -6.06
CA LYS A 25 -2.80 -8.36 -7.30
C LYS A 25 -3.54 -9.68 -7.22
N GLU A 26 -3.09 -10.59 -6.38
CA GLU A 26 -3.74 -11.89 -6.12
C GLU A 26 -4.98 -11.77 -5.21
N LEU A 27 -5.18 -10.63 -4.53
CA LEU A 27 -6.35 -10.41 -3.70
C LEU A 27 -7.60 -10.04 -4.53
N PRO A 28 -8.80 -10.39 -4.05
CA PRO A 28 -10.06 -9.90 -4.62
C PRO A 28 -10.08 -8.36 -4.65
N SER A 29 -10.61 -7.80 -5.74
CA SER A 29 -10.63 -6.35 -5.96
C SER A 29 -11.27 -5.58 -4.81
N GLY A 30 -12.33 -6.11 -4.19
CA GLY A 30 -13.05 -5.45 -3.09
C GLY A 30 -12.25 -5.23 -1.80
N VAL A 31 -11.10 -5.92 -1.62
CA VAL A 31 -10.26 -5.79 -0.42
C VAL A 31 -8.87 -5.23 -0.71
N ARG A 32 -8.45 -5.19 -1.98
CA ARG A 32 -7.08 -4.81 -2.38
C ARG A 32 -6.71 -3.42 -1.90
N SER A 33 -7.58 -2.43 -2.11
CA SER A 33 -7.33 -1.04 -1.72
C SER A 33 -7.28 -0.85 -0.20
N GLN A 34 -8.13 -1.57 0.54
CA GLN A 34 -8.13 -1.55 2.01
C GLN A 34 -6.82 -2.11 2.57
N VAL A 35 -6.36 -3.25 2.08
CA VAL A 35 -5.10 -3.87 2.52
C VAL A 35 -3.90 -3.01 2.09
N GLY A 36 -3.95 -2.42 0.90
CA GLY A 36 -2.94 -1.48 0.41
C GLY A 36 -2.78 -0.26 1.33
N LEU A 37 -3.88 0.38 1.71
CA LEU A 37 -3.86 1.51 2.66
C LEU A 37 -3.33 1.09 4.04
N LEU A 38 -3.74 -0.07 4.54
CA LEU A 38 -3.26 -0.61 5.82
C LEU A 38 -1.74 -0.83 5.79
N TYR A 39 -1.22 -1.37 4.68
CA TYR A 39 0.21 -1.57 4.49
C TYR A 39 0.98 -0.25 4.50
N LEU A 40 0.51 0.77 3.77
CA LEU A 40 1.16 2.08 3.74
C LEU A 40 1.18 2.72 5.13
N LEU A 41 0.07 2.67 5.86
CA LEU A 41 0.02 3.14 7.24
C LEU A 41 1.08 2.44 8.10
N ALA A 42 1.10 1.12 8.09
CA ALA A 42 2.06 0.33 8.86
C ALA A 42 3.51 0.64 8.47
N ARG A 43 3.81 0.73 7.16
CA ARG A 43 5.15 0.98 6.65
C ARG A 43 5.65 2.39 6.96
N THR A 44 4.78 3.38 6.90
CA THR A 44 5.12 4.75 7.30
C THR A 44 5.36 4.83 8.81
N SER A 45 4.51 4.19 9.63
CA SER A 45 4.72 4.11 11.08
C SER A 45 6.04 3.44 11.45
N ASP A 46 6.36 2.32 10.79
CA ASP A 46 7.64 1.59 10.92
C ASP A 46 8.83 2.50 10.57
N THR A 47 8.74 3.24 9.46
CA THR A 47 9.80 4.18 9.05
C THR A 47 9.99 5.30 10.07
N ILE A 48 8.92 5.86 10.64
CA ILE A 48 9.01 6.89 11.69
C ILE A 48 9.71 6.32 12.93
N ALA A 49 9.28 5.14 13.39
CA ALA A 49 9.87 4.49 14.55
C ALA A 49 11.36 4.14 14.34
N ASP A 50 11.73 3.70 13.13
CA ASP A 50 13.12 3.41 12.76
C ASP A 50 13.98 4.68 12.58
N SER A 51 13.35 5.82 12.29
CA SER A 51 14.05 7.10 12.06
C SER A 51 14.41 7.85 13.34
N GLU A 52 13.88 7.47 14.51
CA GLU A 52 14.18 8.13 15.81
C GLU A 52 15.50 7.66 16.44
N ARG A 53 16.55 7.52 15.64
CA ARG A 53 17.91 7.17 16.10
C ARG A 53 18.92 8.28 15.86
#